data_AF-W6MXM3-F1
#
_entry.id   AF-W6MXM3-F1
#
_cell.length_a   1.000
_cell.length_b   1.000
_cell.length_c   1.000
_cell.angle_alpha   90.00
_cell.angle_beta   90.00
_cell.angle_gamma   90.00
#
_symmetry.space_group_name_H-M   'P 1'
#
loop_
_entity.id
_entity.type
_entity.pdbx_description
1 polymer ?
#
loop_
_entity_poly.entity_id
_entity_poly.type
_entity_poly.pdbx_seq_one_letter_code
_entity_poly.pdbx_strand_id
1 'polypeptide(L)'
;MADNLFSNNDVDELMENDGSVGAEDTREESAVPPPQLPEFTRKDKTLEEILEMMDDEDFTPIIPDLVTDYYLAKNGFETSDVKIKRLLALATQKFVSDVATNAYEYSRIRSQSAVYNSTNPQARAKQLLAGQQQINVSNGDETATASGGGGGGSFSNNHDKKVVLTMEDLSLALGEYGLNVNRPDFYR
;
A
#
# COMPACT_ATOMS: atom_id res chain seq x y z
N MET A 1 67.40 -3.86 29.72
CA MET A 1 67.47 -4.02 31.19
C MET A 1 66.06 -3.73 31.69
N ALA A 2 65.22 -4.76 31.88
CA ALA A 2 65.17 -5.62 33.08
C ALA A 2 64.58 -4.79 34.25
N ASP A 3 63.52 -5.15 34.96
CA ASP A 3 63.11 -6.44 35.56
C ASP A 3 61.66 -6.28 36.09
N ASN A 4 60.77 -7.30 36.03
CA ASN A 4 60.47 -8.31 37.08
C ASN A 4 60.11 -7.69 38.45
N LEU A 5 59.20 -8.18 39.31
CA LEU A 5 58.21 -9.27 39.41
C LEU A 5 57.60 -9.06 40.84
N PHE A 6 56.74 -9.97 41.33
CA PHE A 6 56.13 -10.06 42.69
C PHE A 6 54.81 -9.27 42.85
N SER A 7 53.61 -9.87 42.79
CA SER A 7 53.06 -11.14 43.33
C SER A 7 52.66 -11.08 44.80
N ASN A 8 51.43 -11.56 45.04
CA ASN A 8 50.78 -12.08 46.26
C ASN A 8 49.85 -11.06 46.96
N ASN A 9 48.52 -11.15 46.81
CA ASN A 9 47.56 -12.14 47.36
C ASN A 9 47.53 -12.15 48.89
N ASP A 10 46.56 -11.40 49.44
CA ASP A 10 45.89 -11.72 50.70
C ASP A 10 44.45 -12.13 50.34
N VAL A 11 44.13 -13.43 50.23
CA VAL A 11 43.51 -14.29 51.27
C VAL A 11 42.43 -13.61 52.12
N ASP A 12 41.19 -14.06 51.93
CA ASP A 12 40.21 -14.50 52.94
C ASP A 12 38.79 -14.20 52.43
N GLU A 13 38.11 -15.17 51.80
CA GLU A 13 37.37 -16.27 52.42
C GLU A 13 36.01 -15.82 52.99
N LEU A 14 34.99 -16.09 52.18
CA LEU A 14 33.62 -16.53 52.48
C LEU A 14 33.03 -16.18 53.86
N MET A 15 31.78 -15.69 53.88
CA MET A 15 30.62 -16.43 54.42
C MET A 15 29.32 -15.64 54.17
N GLU A 16 28.33 -16.34 53.64
CA GLU A 16 26.92 -15.99 53.68
C GLU A 16 26.42 -15.95 55.14
N ASN A 17 25.51 -15.01 55.46
CA ASN A 17 24.18 -15.29 56.03
C ASN A 17 23.62 -14.12 56.88
N ASP A 18 22.30 -14.00 56.81
CA ASP A 18 21.32 -13.31 57.66
C ASP A 18 20.98 -11.84 57.38
N GLY A 19 19.67 -11.60 57.24
CA GLY A 19 19.06 -10.34 56.87
C GLY A 19 18.69 -9.46 58.06
N SER A 20 18.11 -8.30 57.76
CA SER A 20 17.03 -7.65 58.53
C SER A 20 16.72 -6.23 58.02
N VAL A 21 15.43 -6.04 57.69
CA VAL A 21 14.55 -4.84 57.75
C VAL A 21 15.02 -3.45 57.27
N GLY A 22 14.23 -2.82 56.39
CA GLY A 22 14.34 -1.39 56.08
C GLY A 22 13.21 -0.78 55.24
N ALA A 23 12.07 -0.50 55.88
CA ALA A 23 11.10 0.58 55.66
C ALA A 23 10.31 0.72 54.33
N GLU A 24 8.98 0.56 54.47
CA GLU A 24 7.90 0.99 53.57
C GLU A 24 7.77 2.54 53.54
N ASP A 25 7.60 3.16 52.37
CA ASP A 25 7.03 4.53 52.22
C ASP A 25 5.77 4.43 51.36
N THR A 26 4.64 4.27 52.03
CA THR A 26 3.29 4.26 51.44
C THR A 26 2.83 5.69 51.24
N ARG A 27 2.88 6.20 49.99
CA ARG A 27 2.18 7.43 49.60
C ARG A 27 1.12 7.10 48.56
N GLU A 28 -0.12 7.02 49.01
CA GLU A 28 -1.30 6.94 48.17
C GLU A 28 -1.54 8.29 47.49
N GLU A 29 -1.16 8.40 46.22
CA GLU A 29 -1.59 9.49 45.35
C GLU A 29 -2.90 9.06 44.68
N SER A 30 -4.00 9.68 45.10
CA SER A 30 -5.33 9.49 44.52
C SER A 30 -5.40 10.17 43.14
N ALA A 31 -4.89 9.48 42.12
CA ALA A 31 -4.99 9.90 40.73
C ALA A 31 -6.41 9.66 40.21
N VAL A 32 -7.19 10.73 40.04
CA VAL A 32 -8.43 10.70 39.26
C VAL A 32 -8.05 10.33 37.81
N PRO A 33 -8.56 9.22 37.24
CA PRO A 33 -8.22 8.85 35.87
C PRO A 33 -8.72 9.93 34.91
N PRO A 34 -7.89 10.40 33.96
CA PRO A 34 -8.31 11.42 33.01
C PRO A 34 -9.52 10.92 32.19
N PRO A 35 -10.46 11.80 31.82
CA PRO A 35 -11.61 11.41 31.02
C PRO A 35 -11.11 10.85 29.67
N GLN A 36 -11.42 9.58 29.43
CA GLN A 36 -11.01 8.89 28.20
C GLN A 36 -11.77 9.48 27.02
N LEU A 37 -11.03 10.11 26.11
CA LEU A 37 -11.56 10.54 24.81
C LEU A 37 -12.05 9.30 24.05
N PRO A 38 -13.16 9.40 23.28
CA PRO A 38 -13.61 8.29 22.45
C PRO A 38 -12.50 7.90 21.46
N GLU A 39 -12.00 6.67 21.59
CA GLU A 39 -11.08 6.09 20.63
C GLU A 39 -11.82 5.91 19.29
N PHE A 40 -11.51 6.77 18.31
CA PHE A 40 -11.91 6.58 16.91
C PHE A 40 -11.07 5.51 16.19
N THR A 41 -10.23 4.77 16.92
CA THR A 41 -9.47 3.65 16.40
C THR A 41 -10.42 2.47 16.25
N ARG A 42 -10.80 2.15 15.00
CA ARG A 42 -11.42 0.86 14.74
C ARG A 42 -10.39 -0.22 15.04
N LYS A 43 -10.77 -1.20 15.85
CA LYS A 43 -9.94 -2.37 16.11
C LYS A 43 -9.83 -3.21 14.83
N ASP A 44 -8.69 -3.88 14.66
CA ASP A 44 -8.52 -4.86 13.60
C ASP A 44 -9.50 -6.01 13.82
N LYS A 45 -10.11 -6.48 12.72
CA LYS A 45 -11.06 -7.60 12.78
C LYS A 45 -10.31 -8.88 13.11
N THR A 46 -10.90 -9.69 13.98
CA THR A 46 -10.35 -11.02 14.30
C THR A 46 -10.62 -12.00 13.15
N LEU A 47 -9.88 -13.11 13.09
CA LEU A 47 -10.09 -14.13 12.05
C LEU A 47 -11.50 -14.74 12.13
N GLU A 48 -12.01 -14.95 13.35
CA GLU A 48 -13.36 -15.49 13.58
C GLU A 48 -14.42 -14.54 13.01
N GLU A 49 -14.31 -13.24 13.28
CA GLU A 49 -15.20 -12.22 12.68
C GLU A 49 -15.13 -12.22 11.15
N ILE A 50 -13.94 -12.39 10.56
CA ILE A 50 -13.80 -12.45 9.09
C ILE A 50 -14.48 -13.70 8.54
N LEU A 51 -14.31 -14.85 9.19
CA LEU A 51 -14.96 -16.11 8.77
C LEU A 51 -16.49 -16.04 8.93
N GLU A 52 -16.98 -15.36 9.97
CA GLU A 52 -18.40 -15.10 10.16
C GLU A 52 -18.94 -14.21 9.04
N MET A 53 -18.23 -13.14 8.68
CA MET A 53 -18.59 -12.28 7.55
C MET A 53 -18.61 -13.02 6.21
N MET A 54 -17.78 -14.05 6.00
CA MET A 54 -17.77 -14.84 4.76
C MET A 54 -18.99 -15.75 4.60
N ASP A 55 -19.76 -15.98 5.66
CA ASP A 55 -20.99 -16.78 5.63
C ASP A 55 -22.15 -15.99 4.98
N ASP A 56 -22.14 -14.66 5.16
CA ASP A 56 -23.12 -13.75 4.58
C ASP A 56 -23.00 -13.69 3.05
N GLU A 57 -24.14 -13.62 2.35
CA GLU A 57 -24.14 -13.54 0.87
C GLU A 57 -23.47 -12.25 0.36
N ASP A 58 -23.52 -11.17 1.14
CA ASP A 58 -22.96 -9.85 0.79
C ASP A 58 -21.43 -9.86 0.61
N PHE A 59 -20.73 -10.82 1.22
CA PHE A 59 -19.27 -10.92 1.18
C PHE A 59 -18.77 -12.08 0.31
N THR A 60 -19.60 -12.59 -0.60
CA THR A 60 -19.20 -13.63 -1.55
C THR A 60 -18.10 -13.11 -2.50
N PRO A 61 -16.90 -13.75 -2.54
CA PRO A 61 -15.81 -13.32 -3.42
C PRO A 61 -16.15 -13.39 -4.91
N ILE A 62 -15.41 -12.65 -5.74
CA ILE A 62 -15.59 -12.66 -7.21
C ILE A 62 -15.25 -14.04 -7.80
N ILE A 63 -14.31 -14.77 -7.17
CA ILE A 63 -13.92 -16.12 -7.58
C ILE A 63 -14.99 -17.10 -7.08
N PRO A 64 -15.70 -17.82 -7.98
CA PRO A 64 -16.74 -18.77 -7.59
C PRO A 64 -16.19 -20.00 -6.84
N ASP A 65 -17.02 -20.57 -5.96
CA ASP A 65 -16.65 -21.72 -5.12
C ASP A 65 -16.16 -22.94 -5.94
N LEU A 66 -16.75 -23.18 -7.11
CA LEU A 66 -16.33 -24.27 -8.02
C LEU A 66 -14.88 -24.14 -8.49
N VAL A 67 -14.40 -22.91 -8.70
CA VAL A 67 -13.01 -22.66 -9.12
C VAL A 67 -12.07 -22.93 -7.95
N THR A 68 -12.44 -22.47 -6.76
CA THR A 68 -11.68 -22.72 -5.53
C THR A 68 -11.60 -24.21 -5.24
N ASP A 69 -12.71 -24.94 -5.35
CA ASP A 69 -12.76 -26.40 -5.13
C ASP A 69 -11.84 -27.17 -6.08
N TYR A 70 -11.83 -26.79 -7.37
CA TYR A 70 -10.91 -27.36 -8.33
C TYR A 70 -9.44 -27.15 -7.94
N TYR A 71 -9.06 -25.93 -7.55
CA TYR A 71 -7.67 -25.64 -7.15
C TYR A 71 -7.30 -26.29 -5.82
N LEU A 72 -8.23 -26.40 -4.87
CA LEU A 72 -8.00 -27.11 -3.61
C LEU A 72 -7.75 -28.61 -3.86
N ALA A 73 -8.64 -29.26 -4.63
CA ALA A 73 -8.48 -30.66 -5.00
C ALA A 73 -7.18 -30.91 -5.79
N LYS A 74 -6.80 -30.00 -6.69
CA LYS A 74 -5.54 -30.07 -7.45
C LYS A 74 -4.31 -30.04 -6.53
N ASN A 75 -4.36 -29.31 -5.42
CA ASN A 75 -3.27 -29.24 -4.44
C ASN A 75 -3.38 -30.34 -3.36
N GLY A 76 -4.37 -31.25 -3.46
CA GLY A 76 -4.55 -32.36 -2.52
C GLY A 76 -5.21 -31.96 -1.19
N PHE A 77 -5.94 -30.85 -1.16
CA PHE A 77 -6.68 -30.38 0.01
C PHE A 77 -8.18 -30.40 -0.28
N GLU A 78 -8.97 -31.05 0.57
CA GLU A 78 -10.43 -31.06 0.48
C GLU A 78 -10.99 -30.55 1.81
N THR A 79 -11.92 -29.59 1.73
CA THR A 79 -12.61 -29.05 2.90
C THR A 79 -14.10 -28.94 2.62
N SER A 80 -14.92 -29.27 3.61
CA SER A 80 -16.37 -29.05 3.58
C SER A 80 -16.75 -27.63 3.99
N ASP A 81 -15.83 -26.88 4.63
CA ASP A 81 -16.11 -25.53 5.11
C ASP A 81 -16.02 -24.51 3.97
N VAL A 82 -17.17 -23.89 3.67
CA VAL A 82 -17.31 -22.85 2.64
C VAL A 82 -16.56 -21.57 3.03
N LYS A 83 -16.44 -21.27 4.33
CA LYS A 83 -15.79 -20.06 4.84
C LYS A 83 -14.30 -20.07 4.49
N ILE A 84 -13.65 -21.22 4.61
CA ILE A 84 -12.24 -21.39 4.26
C ILE A 84 -12.03 -21.23 2.75
N LYS A 85 -12.92 -21.79 1.93
CA LYS A 85 -12.89 -21.64 0.47
C LYS A 85 -13.01 -20.17 0.07
N ARG A 86 -13.99 -19.46 0.63
CA ARG A 86 -14.23 -18.04 0.38
C ARG A 86 -13.10 -17.16 0.91
N LEU A 87 -12.53 -17.47 2.07
CA LEU A 87 -11.37 -16.75 2.60
C LEU A 87 -10.16 -16.86 1.67
N LEU A 88 -9.87 -18.06 1.16
CA LEU A 88 -8.77 -18.26 0.21
C LEU A 88 -9.04 -17.53 -1.12
N ALA A 89 -10.27 -17.58 -1.61
CA ALA A 89 -10.71 -16.81 -2.77
C ALA A 89 -10.53 -15.30 -2.57
N LEU A 90 -10.91 -14.77 -1.40
CA LEU A 90 -10.73 -13.35 -1.08
C LEU A 90 -9.24 -12.97 -1.00
N ALA A 91 -8.41 -13.80 -0.37
CA ALA A 91 -6.97 -13.56 -0.25
C ALA A 91 -6.30 -13.51 -1.63
N THR A 92 -6.63 -14.44 -2.53
CA THR A 92 -6.09 -14.44 -3.91
C THR A 92 -6.62 -13.25 -4.72
N GLN A 93 -7.89 -12.89 -4.58
CA GLN A 93 -8.46 -11.70 -5.21
C GLN A 93 -7.76 -10.42 -4.75
N LYS A 94 -7.51 -10.29 -3.43
CA LYS A 94 -6.77 -9.17 -2.85
C LYS A 94 -5.34 -9.13 -3.38
N PHE A 95 -4.65 -10.27 -3.43
CA PHE A 95 -3.29 -10.36 -3.98
C PHE A 95 -3.21 -9.90 -5.45
N VAL A 96 -4.11 -10.38 -6.32
CA VAL A 96 -4.14 -9.96 -7.73
C VAL A 96 -4.47 -8.47 -7.86
N SER A 97 -5.34 -7.94 -6.99
CA SER A 97 -5.67 -6.51 -6.96
C SER A 97 -4.47 -5.64 -6.58
N ASP A 98 -3.66 -6.09 -5.62
CA ASP A 98 -2.42 -5.40 -5.23
C ASP A 98 -1.43 -5.36 -6.41
N VAL A 99 -1.21 -6.51 -7.07
CA VAL A 99 -0.32 -6.60 -8.26
C VAL A 99 -0.83 -5.71 -9.40
N ALA A 100 -2.13 -5.72 -9.68
CA ALA A 100 -2.73 -4.89 -10.72
C ALA A 100 -2.60 -3.39 -10.42
N THR A 101 -2.71 -3.01 -9.14
CA THR A 101 -2.53 -1.63 -8.68
C THR A 101 -1.08 -1.19 -8.87
N ASN A 102 -0.11 -2.02 -8.50
CA ASN A 102 1.31 -1.71 -8.72
C ASN A 102 1.61 -1.56 -10.22
N ALA A 103 1.11 -2.48 -11.06
CA ALA A 103 1.29 -2.40 -12.51
C ALA A 103 0.64 -1.13 -13.11
N TYR A 104 -0.49 -0.68 -12.57
CA TYR A 104 -1.13 0.57 -12.95
C TYR A 104 -0.26 1.79 -12.61
N GLU A 105 0.34 1.82 -11.42
CA GLU A 105 1.28 2.89 -11.05
C GLU A 105 2.52 2.90 -11.96
N TYR A 106 3.11 1.74 -12.27
CA TYR A 106 4.20 1.62 -13.24
C TYR A 106 3.83 2.16 -14.63
N SER A 107 2.64 1.80 -15.14
CA SER A 107 2.13 2.29 -16.41
C SER A 107 1.96 3.81 -16.42
N ARG A 108 1.47 4.36 -15.31
CA ARG A 108 1.18 5.79 -15.15
C ARG A 108 2.45 6.63 -15.04
N ILE A 109 3.47 6.18 -14.30
CA ILE A 109 4.74 6.92 -14.18
C ILE A 109 5.55 6.89 -15.47
N ARG A 110 5.48 5.79 -16.24
CA ARG A 110 6.14 5.69 -17.54
C ARG A 110 5.49 6.58 -18.59
N SER A 111 4.17 6.77 -18.51
CA SER A 111 3.44 7.63 -19.43
C SER A 111 3.70 9.12 -19.16
N GLN A 112 4.57 9.73 -19.98
CA GLN A 112 4.86 11.17 -19.92
C GLN A 112 3.58 12.03 -19.99
N SER A 113 2.57 11.57 -20.74
CA SER A 113 1.29 12.28 -20.85
C SER A 113 0.50 12.24 -19.54
N ALA A 114 0.52 11.10 -18.84
CA ALA A 114 -0.13 10.97 -17.54
C ALA A 114 0.59 11.79 -16.45
N VAL A 115 1.93 11.82 -16.48
CA VAL A 115 2.75 12.65 -15.59
C VAL A 115 2.48 14.14 -15.85
N TYR A 116 2.54 14.59 -17.11
CA TYR A 116 2.26 15.99 -17.48
C TYR A 116 0.85 16.44 -17.08
N ASN A 117 -0.15 15.57 -17.23
CA ASN A 117 -1.51 15.87 -16.81
C ASN A 117 -1.65 15.95 -15.27
N SER A 118 -0.87 15.16 -14.53
CA SER A 118 -0.90 15.15 -13.06
C SER A 118 -0.14 16.33 -12.44
N THR A 119 0.84 16.93 -13.13
CA THR A 119 1.64 18.06 -12.61
C THR A 119 0.96 19.41 -12.73
N ASN A 120 0.08 19.61 -13.72
CA ASN A 120 -0.54 20.91 -13.99
C ASN A 120 -2.10 20.88 -14.06
N PRO A 121 -2.80 20.24 -13.10
CA PRO A 121 -4.27 20.12 -13.17
C PRO A 121 -4.97 21.48 -13.08
N GLN A 122 -4.43 22.42 -12.30
CA GLN A 122 -4.99 23.76 -12.12
C GLN A 122 -4.81 24.64 -13.36
N ALA A 123 -3.66 24.55 -14.03
CA ALA A 123 -3.41 25.28 -15.27
C ALA A 123 -4.37 24.82 -16.39
N ARG A 124 -4.59 23.49 -16.50
CA ARG A 124 -5.59 22.94 -17.42
C ARG A 124 -7.01 23.39 -17.06
N ALA A 125 -7.39 23.33 -15.78
CA ALA A 125 -8.71 23.79 -15.32
C ALA A 125 -8.95 25.28 -15.65
N LYS A 126 -7.94 26.14 -15.45
CA LYS A 126 -8.02 27.56 -15.80
C LYS A 126 -8.16 27.77 -17.31
N GLN A 127 -7.47 26.97 -18.12
CA GLN A 127 -7.57 27.04 -19.58
C GLN A 127 -8.92 26.54 -20.11
N LEU A 128 -9.50 25.52 -19.46
CA LEU A 128 -10.86 25.04 -19.72
C LEU A 128 -11.91 26.12 -19.42
N LEU A 129 -11.77 26.80 -18.28
CA LEU A 129 -12.68 27.87 -17.88
C LEU A 129 -12.56 29.10 -18.80
N ALA A 130 -11.34 29.48 -19.19
CA ALA A 130 -11.10 30.57 -20.14
C ALA A 130 -11.69 30.28 -21.54
N GLY A 131 -11.62 29.01 -21.99
CA GLY A 131 -12.24 28.57 -23.24
C GLY A 131 -13.77 28.68 -23.24
N GLN A 132 -14.42 28.62 -22.07
CA GLN A 132 -15.86 28.82 -21.94
C GLN A 132 -16.27 30.31 -21.90
N GLN A 133 -15.37 31.19 -21.45
CA GLN A 133 -15.61 32.64 -21.45
C GLN A 133 -15.39 33.32 -22.81
N GLN A 134 -14.67 32.70 -23.74
CA GLN A 134 -14.47 33.23 -25.11
C GLN A 134 -15.69 33.08 -26.05
N ILE A 135 -16.73 32.32 -25.66
CA ILE A 135 -17.98 32.25 -26.47
C ILE A 135 -18.78 33.56 -26.40
N ASN A 136 -18.56 34.43 -25.40
CA ASN A 136 -19.40 35.63 -25.17
C ASN A 136 -18.71 36.99 -25.39
N VAL A 137 -17.50 37.03 -25.96
CA VAL A 137 -16.83 38.28 -26.34
C VAL A 137 -16.27 38.15 -27.76
N SER A 138 -17.18 38.09 -28.73
CA SER A 138 -16.85 38.38 -30.13
C SER A 138 -17.18 39.85 -30.40
N ASN A 139 -16.18 40.71 -30.29
CA ASN A 139 -16.10 41.95 -31.06
C ASN A 139 -14.62 42.34 -31.19
N GLY A 140 -14.23 42.65 -32.42
CA GLY A 140 -12.89 42.48 -32.97
C GLY A 140 -11.80 43.39 -32.42
N ASP A 141 -10.57 42.92 -32.52
CA ASP A 141 -9.48 43.64 -33.18
C ASP A 141 -8.30 42.67 -33.42
N GLU A 142 -7.66 42.81 -34.58
CA GLU A 142 -6.63 41.92 -35.10
C GLU A 142 -5.26 42.55 -34.86
N THR A 143 -4.48 42.08 -33.88
CA THR A 143 -3.02 42.30 -33.88
C THR A 143 -2.30 41.24 -33.06
N ALA A 144 -1.40 40.53 -33.74
CA ALA A 144 -0.60 39.44 -33.20
C ALA A 144 0.47 39.95 -32.20
N THR A 145 0.59 39.29 -31.05
CA THR A 145 1.88 39.10 -30.37
C THR A 145 1.85 37.75 -29.64
N ALA A 146 2.82 36.91 -29.98
CA ALA A 146 2.95 35.54 -29.54
C ALA A 146 3.23 35.42 -28.04
N SER A 147 2.45 34.58 -27.35
CA SER A 147 2.98 33.70 -26.30
C SER A 147 2.03 32.51 -26.09
N GLY A 148 2.50 31.32 -26.49
CA GLY A 148 2.03 30.05 -25.93
C GLY A 148 0.60 29.61 -26.27
N GLY A 149 0.22 29.65 -27.55
CA GLY A 149 -1.03 29.03 -28.03
C GLY A 149 -0.97 27.50 -28.00
N GLY A 150 -1.16 26.88 -26.83
CA GLY A 150 -1.27 25.43 -26.63
C GLY A 150 -2.69 24.95 -26.32
N GLY A 151 -3.73 25.70 -26.71
CA GLY A 151 -5.10 25.50 -26.19
C GLY A 151 -6.03 24.57 -26.97
N GLY A 152 -5.71 24.21 -28.22
CA GLY A 152 -6.65 23.47 -29.09
C GLY A 152 -6.42 21.96 -29.17
N GLY A 153 -5.21 21.46 -28.89
CA GLY A 153 -4.83 20.07 -29.19
C GLY A 153 -4.91 19.07 -28.03
N SER A 154 -5.17 19.53 -26.80
CA SER A 154 -5.06 18.70 -25.59
C SER A 154 -6.29 17.82 -25.31
N PHE A 155 -7.44 18.17 -25.89
CA PHE A 155 -8.69 17.41 -25.73
C PHE A 155 -8.68 16.13 -26.56
N SER A 156 -8.36 16.24 -27.85
CA SER A 156 -8.32 15.09 -28.76
C SER A 156 -7.23 14.09 -28.35
N ASN A 157 -6.02 14.59 -28.03
CA ASN A 157 -4.87 13.74 -27.72
C ASN A 157 -4.97 12.96 -26.40
N ASN A 158 -5.88 13.33 -25.48
CA ASN A 158 -6.07 12.57 -24.23
C ASN A 158 -7.09 11.44 -24.38
N HIS A 159 -8.07 11.56 -25.29
CA HIS A 159 -9.03 10.48 -25.53
C HIS A 159 -8.41 9.29 -26.28
N ASP A 160 -7.36 9.55 -27.07
CA ASP A 160 -6.62 8.51 -27.79
C ASP A 160 -5.63 7.74 -26.90
N LYS A 161 -5.23 8.32 -25.76
CA LYS A 161 -4.24 7.73 -24.83
C LYS A 161 -4.94 6.96 -23.73
N LYS A 162 -5.37 5.74 -24.05
CA LYS A 162 -5.96 4.80 -23.08
C LYS A 162 -4.85 4.11 -22.29
N VAL A 163 -5.13 3.82 -21.02
CA VAL A 163 -4.24 3.01 -20.18
C VAL A 163 -4.27 1.57 -20.70
N VAL A 164 -3.09 0.98 -20.90
CA VAL A 164 -2.93 -0.39 -21.38
C VAL A 164 -2.00 -1.13 -20.42
N LEU A 165 -2.41 -2.31 -19.97
CA LEU A 165 -1.55 -3.19 -19.20
C LEU A 165 -0.52 -3.84 -20.13
N THR A 166 0.74 -3.41 -20.02
CA THR A 166 1.84 -3.90 -20.87
C THR A 166 2.72 -4.90 -20.13
N MET A 167 3.44 -5.74 -20.88
CA MET A 167 4.39 -6.71 -20.30
C MET A 167 5.52 -6.03 -19.52
N GLU A 168 5.99 -4.87 -19.97
CA GLU A 168 7.02 -4.11 -19.27
C GLU A 168 6.52 -3.64 -17.90
N ASP A 169 5.33 -3.04 -17.82
CA ASP A 169 4.73 -2.61 -16.53
C ASP A 169 4.52 -3.79 -15.58
N LEU A 170 3.97 -4.89 -16.11
CA LEU A 170 3.69 -6.08 -15.32
C LEU A 170 4.99 -6.76 -14.85
N SER A 171 6.03 -6.81 -15.69
CA SER A 171 7.32 -7.40 -15.32
C SER A 171 8.01 -6.65 -14.19
N LEU A 172 7.90 -5.31 -14.18
CA LEU A 172 8.44 -4.48 -13.09
C LEU A 172 7.65 -4.69 -11.80
N ALA A 173 6.31 -4.67 -11.88
CA ALA A 173 5.44 -4.93 -10.75
C ALA A 173 5.71 -6.31 -10.13
N LEU A 174 5.79 -7.36 -10.95
CA LEU A 174 6.08 -8.73 -10.49
C LEU A 174 7.52 -8.89 -9.96
N GLY A 175 8.46 -8.08 -10.43
CA GLY A 175 9.83 -8.02 -9.92
C GLY A 175 9.90 -7.65 -8.43
N GLU A 176 9.00 -6.78 -7.95
CA GLU A 176 8.88 -6.43 -6.52
C GLU A 176 8.42 -7.61 -5.66
N TYR A 177 7.63 -8.53 -6.25
CA TYR A 177 7.20 -9.77 -5.61
C TYR A 177 8.20 -10.92 -5.80
N GLY A 178 9.37 -10.66 -6.38
CA GLY A 178 10.45 -11.64 -6.56
C GLY A 178 10.32 -12.53 -7.79
N LEU A 179 9.46 -12.18 -8.76
CA LEU A 179 9.28 -12.93 -10.00
C LEU A 179 10.06 -12.28 -11.15
N ASN A 180 10.85 -13.08 -11.87
CA ASN A 180 11.60 -12.63 -13.03
C ASN A 180 10.86 -12.99 -14.33
N VAL A 181 10.21 -12.01 -14.97
CA VAL A 181 9.45 -12.20 -16.21
C VAL A 181 10.15 -11.51 -17.38
N ASN A 182 11.07 -12.23 -18.02
CA ASN A 182 11.80 -11.73 -19.18
C ASN A 182 11.14 -12.20 -20.48
N ARG A 183 10.50 -11.27 -21.21
CA ARG A 183 10.01 -11.50 -22.57
C ARG A 183 10.90 -10.74 -23.55
N PRO A 184 11.64 -11.42 -24.45
CA PRO A 184 12.39 -10.72 -25.49
C PRO A 184 11.44 -10.07 -26.49
N ASP A 185 11.81 -8.88 -26.99
CA ASP A 185 11.01 -8.16 -27.99
C ASP A 185 10.99 -8.87 -29.35
N PHE A 186 12.06 -9.63 -29.65
CA PHE A 186 12.18 -10.42 -30.86
C PHE A 186 13.04 -11.67 -30.60
N TYR A 187 12.77 -12.74 -31.37
CA TYR A 187 13.63 -13.91 -31.44
C TYR A 187 14.52 -13.75 -32.68
N ARG A 188 15.86 -13.86 -32.52
CA ARG A 188 16.83 -13.90 -33.63
C ARG A 188 17.30 -15.31 -33.87
#